data_AF-A0A2G8PBG3-F1
#
_entry.id   AF-A0A2G8PBG3-F1
#
_cell.length_a   1.000
_cell.length_b   1.000
_cell.length_c   1.000
_cell.angle_alpha   90.00
_cell.angle_beta   90.00
_cell.angle_gamma   90.00
#
_symmetry.space_group_name_H-M   'P 1'
#
loop_
_entity.id
_entity.type
_entity.pdbx_description
1 polymer ?
#
loop_
_entity_poly.entity_id
_entity_poly.type
_entity_poly.pdbx_seq_one_letter_code
_entity_poly.pdbx_strand_id
1 'polypeptide(L)' 'MTSPALSPDTERRAQAVWKPLRQAIVESSGFRGWLQGRELPSQEADLDRLVHRYLEQTLSHLAY' A
#
# COMPACT_ATOMS: atom_id res chain seq x y z
N MET A 1 24.35 16.83 4.07
CA MET A 1 24.03 15.95 2.92
C MET A 1 22.55 16.14 2.63
N THR A 2 22.23 16.85 1.54
CA THR A 2 20.85 17.19 1.17
C THR A 2 20.20 15.99 0.49
N SER A 3 19.25 15.33 1.16
CA SER A 3 18.35 14.38 0.51
C SER A 3 17.72 15.03 -0.72
N PRO A 4 17.64 14.34 -1.88
CA PRO A 4 16.87 14.87 -2.99
C PRO A 4 15.41 14.89 -2.56
N ALA A 5 14.89 16.07 -2.25
CA ALA A 5 13.45 16.26 -2.14
C ALA A 5 12.87 15.85 -3.50
N LEU A 6 12.04 14.80 -3.51
CA LEU A 6 11.31 14.39 -4.70
C LEU A 6 10.60 15.63 -5.26
N SER A 7 10.69 15.86 -6.57
CA SER A 7 10.02 16.99 -7.18
C SER A 7 8.52 16.93 -6.84
N PRO A 8 7.86 18.07 -6.56
CA PRO A 8 6.45 18.10 -6.15
C PRO A 8 5.50 17.46 -7.20
N ASP A 9 5.91 17.42 -8.46
CA ASP A 9 5.20 16.71 -9.54
C ASP A 9 5.26 15.17 -9.37
N THR A 10 6.41 14.65 -8.95
CA THR A 10 6.62 13.21 -8.70
C THR A 10 5.78 12.75 -7.53
N GLU A 11 5.73 13.50 -6.43
CA GLU A 11 4.88 13.18 -5.28
C GLU A 11 3.40 13.21 -5.64
N ARG A 12 2.98 14.21 -6.42
CA ARG A 12 1.59 14.30 -6.89
C ARG A 12 1.20 13.11 -7.78
N ARG A 13 2.07 12.70 -8.70
CA ARG A 13 1.84 11.50 -9.53
C ARG A 13 1.83 10.23 -8.69
N ALA A 14 2.76 10.11 -7.75
CA ALA A 14 2.82 8.96 -6.86
C ALA A 14 1.52 8.83 -6.05
N GLN A 15 1.00 9.93 -5.50
CA GLN A 15 -0.29 9.93 -4.80
C GLN A 15 -1.47 9.59 -5.74
N ALA A 16 -1.46 10.11 -6.97
CA ALA A 16 -2.48 9.82 -7.97
C ALA A 16 -2.52 8.33 -8.39
N VAL A 17 -1.36 7.68 -8.44
CA VAL A 17 -1.21 6.25 -8.76
C VAL A 17 -1.48 5.36 -7.54
N TRP A 18 -1.16 5.83 -6.34
CA TRP A 18 -1.25 5.05 -5.12
C TRP A 18 -2.68 4.60 -4.81
N LYS A 19 -3.66 5.50 -4.94
CA LYS A 19 -5.07 5.18 -4.67
C LYS A 19 -5.62 4.03 -5.53
N PRO A 20 -5.49 4.03 -6.87
CA PRO A 20 -5.95 2.90 -7.69
C PRO A 20 -5.11 1.63 -7.46
N LEU A 21 -3.80 1.75 -7.23
CA LEU A 21 -2.94 0.60 -6.92
C LEU A 21 -3.39 -0.12 -5.65
N ARG A 22 -3.66 0.65 -4.59
CA ARG A 22 -4.15 0.13 -3.30
C ARG A 22 -5.45 -0.65 -3.46
N GLN A 23 -6.39 -0.15 -4.26
CA GLN A 23 -7.64 -0.86 -4.56
C GLN A 23 -7.36 -2.17 -5.29
N ALA A 24 -6.53 -2.15 -6.33
CA ALA A 24 -6.16 -3.35 -7.08
C ALA A 24 -5.53 -4.43 -6.17
N ILE A 25 -4.67 -4.04 -5.22
CA ILE A 25 -4.10 -4.95 -4.21
C ILE A 25 -5.21 -5.56 -3.34
N VAL A 26 -6.08 -4.71 -2.77
CA VAL A 26 -7.19 -5.16 -1.92
C VAL A 26 -8.07 -6.19 -2.63
N GLU A 27 -8.33 -5.99 -3.91
CA GLU A 27 -9.25 -6.82 -4.70
C GLU A 27 -8.59 -8.08 -5.28
N SER A 28 -7.31 -8.01 -5.66
CA SER A 28 -6.70 -9.02 -6.53
C SER A 28 -5.56 -9.83 -5.91
N SER A 29 -4.96 -9.41 -4.79
CA SER A 29 -3.73 -10.03 -4.28
C SER A 29 -3.96 -11.09 -3.18
N GLY A 30 -5.21 -11.34 -2.79
CA GLY A 30 -5.52 -12.17 -1.61
C GLY A 30 -5.43 -11.39 -0.28
N PHE A 31 -5.32 -10.06 -0.34
CA PHE A 31 -5.29 -9.16 0.81
C PHE A 31 -6.44 -9.40 1.80
N ARG A 32 -7.67 -9.59 1.31
CA ARG A 32 -8.84 -9.89 2.15
C ARG A 32 -8.71 -11.20 2.91
N GLY A 33 -8.05 -12.20 2.32
CA GLY A 33 -7.73 -13.47 3.00
C GLY A 33 -6.65 -13.27 4.07
N TRP A 34 -5.62 -12.48 3.78
CA TRP A 34 -4.57 -12.13 4.75
C TRP A 34 -5.12 -11.35 5.96
N LEU A 35 -6.18 -10.56 5.79
CA LEU A 35 -6.89 -9.91 6.89
C LEU A 35 -7.63 -10.87 7.84
N GLN A 36 -7.68 -12.17 7.55
CA GLN A 36 -8.27 -13.21 8.40
C GLN A 36 -9.71 -12.90 8.85
N GLY A 37 -10.51 -12.32 7.94
CA GLY A 37 -11.91 -11.98 8.22
C GLY A 37 -12.11 -10.67 9.00
N ARG A 38 -11.06 -9.87 9.25
CA ARG A 38 -11.22 -8.49 9.72
C ARG A 38 -11.85 -7.62 8.63
N GLU A 39 -12.71 -6.70 9.06
CA GLU A 39 -13.33 -5.73 8.16
C GLU A 39 -12.29 -4.77 7.59
N LEU A 40 -12.53 -4.30 6.36
CA LEU A 40 -11.71 -3.25 5.78
C LEU A 40 -11.98 -1.92 6.50
N PRO A 41 -10.93 -1.18 6.89
CA PRO A 41 -11.12 0.12 7.49
C PRO A 41 -11.75 1.07 6.48
N SER A 42 -12.72 1.87 6.95
CA SER A 42 -13.36 2.90 6.12
C SER A 42 -12.46 4.12 5.91
N GLN A 43 -11.45 4.31 6.77
CA GLN A 43 -10.50 5.42 6.67
C GLN A 43 -9.35 5.05 5.73
N GLU A 44 -9.07 5.92 4.74
CA GLU A 44 -8.01 5.70 3.75
C GLU A 44 -6.64 5.53 4.41
N ALA A 45 -6.31 6.32 5.44
CA ALA A 45 -5.02 6.24 6.13
C ALA A 45 -4.79 4.91 6.86
N ASP A 46 -5.84 4.31 7.42
CA ASP A 46 -5.75 2.98 8.03
C ASP A 46 -5.62 1.89 6.97
N LEU A 47 -6.33 2.03 5.84
CA LEU A 47 -6.17 1.13 4.70
C LEU A 47 -4.75 1.18 4.15
N ASP A 48 -4.17 2.37 4.03
CA ASP A 48 -2.78 2.56 3.59
C ASP A 48 -1.79 1.82 4.48
N ARG A 49 -1.95 1.91 5.80
CA ARG A 49 -1.11 1.20 6.76
C ARG A 49 -1.22 -0.32 6.62
N LEU A 50 -2.44 -0.84 6.44
CA LEU A 50 -2.65 -2.28 6.28
C LEU A 50 -2.08 -2.79 4.96
N VAL A 51 -2.27 -2.05 3.86
CA VAL A 51 -1.68 -2.39 2.57
C VAL A 51 -0.16 -2.38 2.65
N HIS A 52 0.44 -1.39 3.34
CA HIS A 52 1.89 -1.39 3.56
C HIS A 52 2.36 -2.64 4.31
N ARG A 53 1.74 -2.98 5.43
CA ARG A 53 2.13 -4.19 6.20
C ARG A 53 2.00 -5.47 5.38
N TYR A 54 0.93 -5.58 4.62
CA TYR A 54 0.72 -6.73 3.75
C TYR A 54 1.86 -6.85 2.73
N LEU A 55 2.20 -5.75 2.04
CA LEU A 55 3.30 -5.73 1.08
C LEU A 55 4.64 -6.04 1.74
N GLU A 56 4.94 -5.45 2.91
CA GLU A 56 6.16 -5.75 3.66
C GLU A 56 6.27 -7.24 4.01
N GLN A 57 5.19 -7.86 4.48
CA GLN A 57 5.19 -9.28 4.79
C GLN A 57 5.32 -10.16 3.55
N THR A 58 4.61 -9.84 2.46
CA THR A 58 4.70 -10.59 1.20
C THR A 58 6.10 -10.50 0.59
N LEU A 59 6.70 -9.30 0.58
CA LEU A 59 8.06 -9.10 0.07
C LEU A 59 9.09 -9.79 0.96
N SER A 60 8.91 -9.76 2.29
CA SER A 60 9.78 -10.49 3.21
C SER A 60 9.72 -12.00 2.98
N HIS A 61 8.56 -12.55 2.63
CA HIS A 61 8.38 -13.98 2.33
C HIS A 61 9.02 -14.40 1.01
N LEU A 62 9.15 -13.49 0.05
CA LEU A 62 9.73 -13.76 -1.27
C LEU A 62 11.25 -13.52 -1.31
N ALA A 63 11.82 -12.90 -0.28
CA ALA A 63 13.26 -12.64 -0.16
C ALA A 63 14.05 -13.82 0.44
N TYR A 64 13.41 -14.99 0.57
CA TYR A 64 13.97 -16.24 1.08
C TYR A 64 13.91 -17.32 0.00
#